data_AF-A0A358M5U1-F1
#
_entry.id   AF-A0A358M5U1-F1
#
_cell.length_a   1.000
_cell.length_b   1.000
_cell.length_c   1.000
_cell.angle_alpha   90.00
_cell.angle_beta   90.00
_cell.angle_gamma   90.00
#
_symmetry.space_group_name_H-M   'P 1'
#
loop_
_entity.id
_entity.type
_entity.pdbx_description
1 polymer ?
#
loop_
_entity_poly.entity_id
_entity_poly.type
_entity_poly.pdbx_seq_one_letter_code
_entity_poly.pdbx_strand_id
1 'polypeptide(L)' 'RGQTQVLTVATLGPMSDIQMLDGIDNEETKRYMHHYNFPSYSVGEARTSRGPGRREIGHGALA' A
#
# COMPACT_ATOMS: atom_id res chain seq x y z
N ARG A 1 -2.55 11.24 15.04
CA ARG A 1 -2.94 12.68 15.14
C ARG A 1 -4.43 12.76 15.39
N GLY A 2 -4.87 13.22 16.56
CA GLY A 2 -6.26 13.03 16.98
C GLY A 2 -6.61 11.53 17.00
N GLN A 3 -7.79 11.16 16.51
CA GLN A 3 -8.21 9.76 16.40
C GLN A 3 -7.59 9.00 15.22
N THR A 4 -6.89 9.67 14.31
CA THR A 4 -6.17 9.01 13.23
C THR A 4 -4.88 8.38 13.77
N GLN A 5 -4.76 7.06 13.69
CA GLN A 5 -3.56 6.31 14.02
C GLN A 5 -3.06 5.57 12.78
N VAL A 6 -1.74 5.54 12.59
CA VAL A 6 -1.07 4.84 11.50
C VAL A 6 0.10 4.06 12.10
N LEU A 7 0.27 2.81 11.66
CA LEU A 7 1.45 2.00 11.90
C LEU A 7 2.17 1.81 10.56
N THR A 8 3.45 2.18 10.52
CA THR A 8 4.30 2.00 9.35
C THR A 8 5.43 1.05 9.70
N VAL A 9 5.70 0.09 8.82
CA VAL A 9 6.81 -0.86 8.95
C VAL A 9 7.64 -0.76 7.68
N ALA A 10 8.95 -0.59 7.84
CA ALA A 10 9.90 -0.58 6.74
C ALA A 10 10.64 -1.92 6.69
N THR A 11 10.71 -2.49 5.49
CA THR A 11 11.47 -3.72 5.21
C THR A 11 12.53 -3.40 4.16
N LEU A 12 13.77 -3.83 4.41
CA LEU A 12 14.87 -3.71 3.45
C LEU A 12 15.16 -5.09 2.86
N GLY A 13 15.00 -5.21 1.55
CA GLY A 13 15.32 -6.42 0.79
C GLY A 13 16.48 -6.22 -0.18
N PRO A 14 17.08 -7.31 -0.70
CA PRO A 14 18.02 -7.26 -1.81
C PRO A 14 17.37 -6.66 -3.08
N MET A 15 18.20 -6.24 -4.04
CA MET A 15 17.72 -5.70 -5.33
C MET A 15 16.92 -6.73 -6.16
N SER A 16 17.03 -8.03 -5.86
CA SER A 16 16.22 -9.07 -6.47
C SER A 16 14.73 -9.01 -6.09
N ASP A 17 14.39 -8.33 -4.99
CA ASP A 17 13.02 -8.25 -4.48
C ASP A 17 12.26 -7.03 -5.01
N ILE A 18 12.84 -6.30 -5.96
CA ILE A 18 12.21 -5.19 -6.66
C ILE A 18 11.01 -5.72 -7.44
N GLN A 19 9.89 -4.99 -7.39
CA GLN A 19 8.71 -5.35 -8.15
C GLN A 19 8.94 -5.12 -9.64
N MET A 20 8.74 -6.16 -10.46
CA MET A 20 8.64 -6.02 -11.91
C MET A 20 7.24 -5.50 -12.28
N LEU A 21 7.20 -4.57 -13.24
CA LEU A 21 5.98 -4.00 -13.79
C LEU A 21 5.86 -4.45 -15.24
N ASP A 22 4.78 -5.17 -15.55
CA ASP A 22 4.41 -5.54 -16.92
C ASP A 22 3.21 -4.70 -17.32
N GLY A 23 3.49 -3.44 -17.66
CA GLY A 23 2.51 -2.41 -18.01
C GLY A 23 2.75 -1.86 -19.41
N ILE A 24 1.97 -0.85 -19.78
CA ILE A 24 2.12 -0.16 -21.08
C ILE A 24 3.20 0.94 -21.02
N ASP A 25 3.56 1.38 -19.81
CA ASP A 25 4.56 2.43 -19.60
C ASP A 25 6.00 1.92 -19.70
N ASN A 26 6.94 2.86 -19.83
CA ASN A 26 8.38 2.56 -19.91
C ASN A 26 9.01 2.17 -18.56
N GLU A 27 8.28 2.25 -17.45
CA GLU A 27 8.75 1.80 -16.15
C GLU A 27 8.60 0.27 -16.02
N GLU A 28 9.71 -0.44 -16.12
CA GLU A 28 9.74 -1.91 -16.03
C GLU A 28 9.87 -2.43 -14.60
N THR A 29 10.34 -1.59 -13.67
CA THR A 29 10.61 -2.01 -12.28
C THR A 29 10.34 -0.92 -11.25
N LYS A 30 9.96 -1.32 -10.04
CA LYS A 30 9.63 -0.43 -8.92
C LYS A 30 10.42 -0.80 -7.67
N ARG A 31 11.47 -0.02 -7.38
CA ARG A 31 12.37 -0.24 -6.25
C ARG A 31 11.76 0.08 -4.89
N TYR A 32 10.90 1.09 -4.84
CA TYR A 32 10.22 1.52 -3.62
C TYR A 32 8.76 1.12 -3.69
N MET A 33 8.31 0.30 -2.74
CA MET A 33 6.93 -0.15 -2.62
C MET A 33 6.33 0.43 -1.36
N HIS A 34 5.17 1.09 -1.50
CA HIS A 34 4.39 1.58 -0.38
C HIS A 34 2.99 0.96 -0.43
N HIS A 35 2.63 0.23 0.63
CA HIS A 35 1.34 -0.42 0.77
C HIS A 35 0.54 0.28 1.87
N TYR A 36 -0.55 0.92 1.47
CA TYR A 36 -1.49 1.55 2.39
C TYR A 36 -2.70 0.63 2.58
N ASN A 37 -2.99 0.26 3.83
CA ASN A 37 -4.14 -0.58 4.19
C ASN A 37 -5.11 0.22 5.07
N PHE A 38 -6.41 0.12 4.79
CA PHE A 38 -7.46 0.78 5.57
C PHE A 38 -8.53 -0.23 6.02
N PRO A 39 -8.23 -1.05 7.05
CA PRO A 39 -9.15 -2.07 7.52
C PRO A 39 -10.41 -1.47 8.14
N SER A 40 -11.55 -2.14 7.99
CA SER A 40 -12.88 -1.67 8.45
C SER A 40 -12.95 -1.33 9.94
N TYR A 41 -12.20 -2.06 10.77
CA TYR A 41 -12.12 -1.78 12.20
C TYR A 41 -11.49 -0.41 12.51
N SER A 42 -10.72 0.18 11.59
CA SER A 42 -10.11 1.52 11.79
C SER A 42 -11.14 2.64 11.91
N VAL A 43 -12.39 2.38 11.49
CA VAL A 43 -13.55 3.26 11.64
C VAL A 43 -14.67 2.63 12.46
N GLY A 44 -14.40 1.52 13.16
CA GLY A 44 -15.38 0.84 14.01
C GLY A 44 -16.46 0.04 13.27
N GLU A 45 -16.24 -0.30 12.00
CA GLU A 45 -17.19 -1.10 11.21
C GLU A 45 -16.76 -2.56 11.07
N ALA A 46 -17.73 -3.46 10.91
CA ALA A 46 -17.50 -4.87 10.57
C ALA A 46 -17.67 -5.10 9.06
N ARG A 47 -16.59 -5.45 8.36
CA ARG A 47 -16.61 -5.86 6.95
C ARG A 47 -15.53 -6.91 6.70
N THR A 48 -15.78 -7.82 5.76
CA THR A 48 -14.79 -8.80 5.30
C THR A 48 -13.54 -8.09 4.78
N SER A 49 -12.37 -8.58 5.19
CA SER A 49 -11.10 -8.16 4.60
C SER A 49 -11.03 -8.62 3.15
N ARG A 50 -10.81 -7.67 2.23
CA ARG A 50 -10.61 -7.91 0.79
C ARG A 50 -9.31 -7.23 0.36
N GLY A 51 -8.87 -7.51 -0.86
CA GLY A 51 -7.75 -6.79 -1.46
C GLY A 51 -8.01 -5.28 -1.54
N PRO A 52 -6.94 -4.47 -1.68
CA PRO A 52 -7.02 -3.02 -1.59
C PRO A 52 -7.91 -2.44 -2.68
N GLY A 53 -8.81 -1.55 -2.29
CA GLY A 53 -9.65 -0.78 -3.20
C GLY A 53 -8.91 0.40 -3.84
N ARG A 54 -9.56 1.06 -4.79
CA ARG A 54 -9.00 2.23 -5.50
C ARG A 54 -8.53 3.35 -4.57
N ARG A 55 -9.25 3.58 -3.46
CA ARG A 55 -8.89 4.61 -2.47
C ARG A 55 -7.59 4.27 -1.76
N GLU A 56 -7.41 3.01 -1.37
CA GLU A 56 -6.21 2.56 -0.67
C GLU A 56 -4.98 2.64 -1.58
N ILE A 57 -5.13 2.23 -2.85
CA ILE A 57 -4.08 2.38 -3.87
C ILE A 57 -3.73 3.85 -4.08
N GLY A 58 -4.74 4.74 -4.22
CA GLY A 58 -4.52 6.17 -4.41
C GLY A 58 -3.84 6.85 -3.22
N HIS A 59 -4.27 6.54 -1.98
CA HIS A 59 -3.61 7.06 -0.78
C HIS A 59 -2.19 6.52 -0.63
N GLY A 60 -1.95 5.26 -1.00
CA GLY A 60 -0.60 4.67 -1.02
C GLY A 60 0.34 5.31 -2.03
N ALA A 61 -0.18 5.76 -3.18
CA ALA A 61 0.62 6.46 -4.20
C ALA A 61 0.88 7.95 -3.88
N LEU A 62 0.03 8.56 -3.03
CA LEU A 62 0.18 9.96 -2.62
C LEU A 62 1.23 10.17 -1.52
N ALA A 63 1.36 9.20 -0.62
CA ALA A 63 2.24 9.24 0.54
C ALA A 63 3.67 8.81 0.20
#